data_AF-A0A7C0U8T4-F1
#
_entry.id   AF-A0A7C0U8T4-F1
#
_cell.length_a   1.000
_cell.length_b   1.000
_cell.length_c   1.000
_cell.angle_alpha   90.00
_cell.angle_beta   90.00
_cell.angle_gamma   90.00
#
_symmetry.space_group_name_H-M   'P 1'
#
loop_
_entity.id
_entity.type
_entity.pdbx_description
1 polymer ?
#
loop_
_entity_poly.entity_id
_entity_poly.type
_entity_poly.pdbx_seq_one_letter_code
_entity_poly.pdbx_strand_id
1 'polypeptide(L)' 'MPSNKSWVWGGSGCFPSAYPYHELDNVIMSPHRAAFLEAIRDEQMRFVGENILRFLRGETRFNIVDLHREY' A
#
# COMPACT_ATOMS: atom_id res chain seq x y z
N MET A 1 3.75 -6.04 33.82
CA MET A 1 3.80 -4.63 33.38
C MET A 1 3.57 -4.60 31.88
N PRO A 2 2.47 -4.04 31.35
CA PRO A 2 2.35 -3.91 29.91
C PRO A 2 3.40 -2.91 29.41
N SER A 3 4.14 -3.28 28.36
CA SER A 3 5.18 -2.45 27.76
C SER A 3 4.57 -1.14 27.26
N ASN A 4 5.07 -0.01 27.77
CA ASN A 4 4.74 1.32 27.29
C ASN A 4 5.34 1.52 25.89
N LYS A 5 4.67 1.03 24.85
CA LYS A 5 4.99 1.39 23.46
C LYS A 5 4.32 2.73 23.17
N SER A 6 5.09 3.81 23.26
CA SER A 6 4.69 5.09 22.69
C SER A 6 4.66 4.94 21.16
N TRP A 7 3.48 5.04 20.57
CA TRP A 7 3.34 5.07 19.12
C TRP A 7 3.79 6.45 18.62
N VAL A 8 5.05 6.55 18.20
CA VAL A 8 5.54 7.74 17.50
C VAL A 8 4.87 7.76 16.13
N TRP A 9 4.05 8.78 15.88
CA TRP A 9 3.41 8.98 14.59
C TRP A 9 4.47 9.34 13.55
N GLY A 10 4.67 8.47 12.55
CA GLY A 10 5.70 8.63 11.52
C GLY A 10 5.29 9.41 10.28
N GLY A 11 4.23 10.23 10.35
CA GLY A 11 3.83 11.10 9.24
C GLY A 11 4.52 12.47 9.31
N SER A 12 4.45 13.24 8.22
CA SER A 12 5.07 14.57 8.08
C SER A 12 4.24 15.72 8.67
N GLY A 13 3.04 15.44 9.17
CA GLY A 13 2.10 16.42 9.72
C GLY A 13 1.27 17.14 8.66
N CYS A 14 1.43 16.82 7.37
CA CYS A 14 0.69 17.45 6.28
C CYS A 14 -0.58 16.69 5.92
N PHE A 15 -1.57 17.41 5.37
CA PHE A 15 -2.78 16.80 4.84
C PHE A 15 -2.47 15.89 3.64
N PRO A 16 -3.26 14.82 3.42
CA PRO A 16 -3.03 13.85 2.35
C PRO A 16 -3.36 14.40 0.96
N SER A 17 -3.90 15.61 0.85
CA SER A 17 -4.27 16.28 -0.39
C SER A 17 -4.06 17.79 -0.28
N ALA A 18 -3.73 18.43 -1.41
CA ALA A 18 -3.72 19.89 -1.54
C ALA A 18 -5.13 20.49 -1.64
N TYR A 19 -6.14 19.65 -1.90
CA TYR A 19 -7.54 20.04 -1.91
C TYR A 19 -8.16 19.78 -0.52
N PRO A 20 -9.15 20.60 -0.08
CA PRO A 20 -9.71 20.56 1.26
C PRO A 20 -10.72 19.41 1.46
N TYR A 21 -10.44 18.20 0.95
CA TYR A 21 -11.32 17.05 1.13
C TYR A 21 -11.49 16.63 2.60
N HIS A 22 -10.60 17.06 3.50
CA HIS A 22 -10.74 16.86 4.95
C HIS A 22 -11.79 17.75 5.60
N GLU A 23 -12.27 18.79 4.89
CA GLU A 23 -13.27 19.74 5.40
C GLU A 23 -14.70 19.31 5.03
N LEU A 24 -14.87 18.27 4.21
CA LEU A 24 -16.18 17.79 3.80
C LEU A 24 -16.78 16.89 4.90
N ASP A 25 -17.90 17.32 5.48
CA ASP A 25 -18.57 16.63 6.59
C ASP A 25 -19.01 15.19 6.27
N ASN A 26 -19.19 14.88 4.97
CA ASN A 26 -19.63 13.59 4.48
C ASN A 26 -18.48 12.71 3.94
N VAL A 27 -17.21 13.10 4.16
CA VAL A 27 -16.04 12.36 3.67
C VAL A 27 -15.15 11.94 4.83
N ILE A 28 -14.90 10.64 4.96
CA ILE A 28 -13.89 10.11 5.87
C ILE A 28 -12.60 9.88 5.09
N MET A 29 -11.54 10.61 5.45
CA MET A 29 -10.22 10.40 4.88
C MET A 29 -9.33 9.60 5.82
N SER A 30 -8.58 8.65 5.25
CA SER A 30 -7.49 7.97 5.93
C SER A 30 -6.19 8.17 5.15
N PRO A 31 -5.03 8.22 5.82
CA PRO A 31 -3.74 8.18 5.13
C PRO A 31 -3.65 6.95 4.21
N HIS A 32 -2.84 7.01 3.16
CA HIS A 32 -2.60 5.87 2.26
C HIS A 32 -1.78 4.76 2.94
N ARG A 33 -2.39 4.12 3.94
CA ARG A 33 -1.78 3.15 4.85
C ARG A 33 -2.63 1.89 5.04
N ALA A 34 -3.77 1.79 4.37
CA ALA A 34 -4.66 0.64 4.48
C ALA A 34 -3.97 -0.70 4.16
N ALA A 35 -3.01 -0.70 3.23
CA ALA A 35 -2.23 -1.89 2.87
C ALA A 35 -0.93 -2.07 3.68
N PHE A 36 -0.60 -1.16 4.60
CA PHE A 36 0.66 -1.18 5.36
C PHE A 36 0.51 -1.96 6.69
N LEU A 37 0.05 -3.20 6.58
CA LEU A 37 0.05 -4.17 7.67
C LEU A 37 1.30 -5.04 7.57
N GLU A 38 1.95 -5.32 8.70
CA GLU A 38 3.17 -6.14 8.74
C GLU A 38 2.94 -7.52 8.12
N ALA A 39 1.82 -8.17 8.42
CA ALA A 39 1.44 -9.45 7.84
C ALA A 39 1.30 -9.40 6.30
N ILE A 40 0.81 -8.28 5.74
CA ILE A 40 0.63 -8.10 4.30
C ILE A 40 1.97 -7.89 3.60
N ARG A 41 2.92 -7.22 4.27
CA ARG A 41 4.22 -6.86 3.69
C ARG A 41 5.01 -8.09 3.24
N ASP A 42 5.05 -9.13 4.07
CA ASP A 42 5.79 -10.35 3.77
C ASP A 42 5.19 -11.10 2.57
N GLU A 43 3.85 -11.18 2.50
CA GLU A 43 3.15 -11.80 1.38
C GLU A 43 3.38 -11.03 0.08
N GLN A 44 3.27 -9.70 0.12
CA GLN A 44 3.56 -8.85 -1.05
C GLN A 44 4.99 -9.02 -1.52
N MET A 45 5.96 -9.07 -0.61
CA MET A 45 7.37 -9.24 -0.97
C MET A 45 7.61 -10.61 -1.62
N ARG A 46 7.02 -11.68 -1.09
CA ARG A 46 7.09 -13.02 -1.70
C ARG A 46 6.46 -13.03 -3.09
N PHE A 47 5.28 -12.40 -3.25
CA PHE A 47 4.58 -12.32 -4.54
C PHE A 47 5.39 -11.57 -5.61
N VAL A 48 6.04 -10.46 -5.24
CA VAL A 48 6.93 -9.72 -6.14
C VAL A 48 8.15 -10.57 -6.50
N GLY A 49 8.78 -11.21 -5.52
CA GLY A 49 9.92 -12.10 -5.75
C GLY A 49 9.61 -13.24 -6.72
N GLU A 50 8.47 -13.89 -6.56
CA GLU A 50 8.01 -14.96 -7.46
C GLU A 50 7.80 -14.45 -8.90
N ASN A 51 7.21 -13.26 -9.08
CA ASN A 51 7.05 -12.67 -10.40
C ASN A 51 8.40 -12.34 -11.08
N ILE A 52 9.39 -11.90 -10.32
CA ILE A 52 10.75 -11.67 -10.82
C ILE A 52 11.38 -12.99 -11.28
N LEU A 53 11.28 -14.05 -10.47
CA LEU A 53 11.82 -15.37 -10.81
C LEU A 53 11.15 -15.95 -12.07
N ARG A 54 9.82 -15.84 -12.17
CA ARG A 54 9.06 -16.23 -13.37
C ARG A 54 9.57 -15.51 -14.61
N PHE A 55 9.76 -14.19 -14.52
CA PHE A 55 10.31 -13.41 -15.62
C PHE A 55 11.68 -13.93 -16.07
N LEU A 56 12.60 -14.17 -15.13
CA LEU A 56 13.94 -14.66 -15.45
C LEU A 56 13.95 -16.06 -16.07
N ARG A 57 12.96 -16.89 -15.75
CA ARG A 57 12.79 -18.25 -16.32
C ARG A 57 12.02 -18.27 -17.64
N GLY A 58 11.50 -17.13 -18.10
CA GLY A 58 10.62 -17.07 -19.27
C GLY A 58 9.21 -17.61 -19.00
N GLU A 59 8.80 -17.72 -17.75
CA GLU A 59 7.48 -18.15 -17.34
C GLU A 59 6.47 -16.98 -17.38
N THR A 60 5.18 -17.33 -17.46
CA THR A 60 4.11 -16.34 -17.38
C THR A 60 4.06 -15.72 -15.98
N ARG A 61 4.10 -14.38 -15.93
CA ARG A 61 3.95 -13.59 -14.71
C ARG A 61 2.48 -13.45 -14.34
N PHE A 62 2.21 -13.23 -13.06
CA PHE A 62 0.88 -12.92 -12.55
C PHE A 62 0.56 -11.43 -12.71
N ASN A 63 -0.74 -11.10 -12.66
CA ASN A 63 -1.25 -9.72 -12.67
C ASN A 63 -0.65 -8.83 -13.78
N ILE A 64 -0.50 -9.38 -14.98
CA ILE A 64 -0.08 -8.60 -16.15
C ILE A 64 -1.19 -7.59 -16.47
N VAL A 65 -0.85 -6.31 -16.38
CA VAL A 65 -1.74 -5.22 -16.76
C VAL A 65 -1.73 -5.06 -18.27
N ASP A 66 -2.90 -5.14 -18.90
CA ASP A 66 -3.08 -4.84 -20.31
C ASP A 66 -3.43 -3.36 -20.49
N LEU A 67 -2.49 -2.59 -21.04
CA LEU A 67 -2.65 -1.14 -21.22
C LEU A 67 -3.62 -0.78 -22.36
N HIS A 68 -3.95 -1.72 -23.24
CA HIS A 68 -4.86 -1.49 -24.37
C HIS A 68 -6.30 -1.86 -24.06
N ARG A 69 -6.52 -2.59 -22.97
CA ARG A 69 -7.85 -3.09 -22.61
C ARG A 69 -8.74 -2.05 -21.93
N GLU A 70 -8.20 -0.87 -21.63
CA GLU A 70 -8.83 0.19 -20.83
C GLU A 70 -9.48 -0.39 -19.55
N TYR A 71 -10.31 0.38 -18.84
CA TYR A 71 -11.00 -0.08 -17.62
C TYR A 71 -12.42 -0.56 -17.93
#